data_AF-J4V6N4-F1
#
_entry.id   AF-J4V6N4-F1
#
_cell.length_a   1.000
_cell.length_b   1.000
_cell.length_c   1.000
_cell.angle_alpha   90.00
_cell.angle_beta   90.00
_cell.angle_gamma   90.00
#
_symmetry.space_group_name_H-M   'P 1'
#
loop_
_entity.id
_entity.type
_entity.pdbx_description
1 polymer ?
#
loop_
_entity_poly.entity_id
_entity_poly.type
_entity_poly.pdbx_seq_one_letter_code
_entity_poly.pdbx_strand_id
1 'polypeptide(L)'
;MDVTMAMNGAIAGLVAITAGPSAPSGGAAVLIGALGGVLVYFSILFFDNVLKLDDPVGAISAHGTVGILGVMVVPFTSDASFFAQFVGVLAIAGFTFVASLLTIYAINAVLPIRASDDEQYAGLDSSEIGVEAYPEF
;
A
#
# COMPACT_ATOMS: atom_id res chain seq x y z
N MET A 1 -5.66 -17.61 12.41
CA MET A 1 -5.28 -16.22 12.09
C MET A 1 -4.55 -16.30 10.76
N ASP A 2 -5.02 -15.57 9.75
CA ASP A 2 -4.29 -15.43 8.49
C ASP A 2 -3.01 -14.62 8.77
N VAL A 3 -1.85 -15.20 8.45
CA VAL A 3 -0.54 -14.59 8.74
C VAL A 3 -0.34 -13.34 7.90
N THR A 4 -0.73 -13.36 6.63
CA THR A 4 -0.61 -12.21 5.72
C THR A 4 -1.46 -11.05 6.22
N MET A 5 -2.69 -11.32 6.68
CA MET A 5 -3.55 -10.27 7.25
C MET A 5 -3.02 -9.75 8.59
N ALA A 6 -2.41 -10.61 9.42
CA ALA A 6 -1.77 -10.16 10.66
C ALA A 6 -0.56 -9.26 10.37
N MET A 7 0.28 -9.61 9.38
CA MET A 7 1.44 -8.80 8.98
C MET A 7 1.01 -7.47 8.36
N ASN A 8 0.00 -7.48 7.47
CA ASN A 8 -0.56 -6.24 6.91
C ASN A 8 -1.20 -5.35 7.99
N GLY A 9 -1.84 -5.92 9.01
CA GLY A 9 -2.32 -5.18 10.18
C GLY A 9 -1.20 -4.49 10.95
N ALA A 10 -0.07 -5.17 11.16
CA ALA A 10 1.10 -4.59 11.83
C ALA A 10 1.73 -3.47 10.99
N ILE A 11 1.92 -3.67 9.68
CA ILE A 11 2.44 -2.66 8.76
C ILE A 11 1.50 -1.45 8.72
N ALA A 12 0.20 -1.66 8.61
CA ALA A 12 -0.78 -0.59 8.60
C ALA A 12 -0.75 0.25 9.90
N GLY A 13 -0.58 -0.38 11.06
CA GLY A 13 -0.40 0.34 12.31
C GLY A 13 0.83 1.25 12.31
N LEU A 14 1.95 0.78 11.77
CA LEU A 14 3.17 1.60 11.60
C LEU A 14 2.95 2.74 10.60
N VAL A 15 2.32 2.46 9.46
CA VAL A 15 2.01 3.46 8.43
C VAL A 15 1.10 4.56 9.00
N ALA A 16 0.06 4.20 9.77
CA ALA A 16 -0.90 5.15 10.33
C ALA A 16 -0.24 6.22 11.22
N ILE A 17 0.91 5.93 11.83
CA ILE A 17 1.64 6.86 12.71
C ILE A 17 2.72 7.66 11.95
N THR A 18 3.10 7.23 10.75
CA THR A 18 4.30 7.71 10.05
C THR A 18 4.25 9.20 9.67
N ALA A 19 3.06 9.78 9.44
CA ALA A 19 2.94 11.18 9.02
C ALA A 19 3.28 12.20 10.12
N GLY A 20 3.17 11.82 11.39
CA GLY A 20 3.43 12.69 12.53
C GLY A 20 3.78 11.90 13.78
N PRO A 21 4.84 11.07 13.77
CA PRO A 21 5.08 10.08 14.81
C PRO A 21 5.36 10.70 16.19
N SER A 22 5.81 11.94 16.23
CA SER A 22 6.11 12.68 17.45
C SER A 22 4.93 13.49 18.01
N ALA A 23 3.80 13.57 17.30
CA ALA A 23 2.67 14.41 17.68
C ALA A 23 1.71 13.73 18.69
N PRO A 24 1.27 12.47 18.48
CA PRO A 24 0.40 11.80 19.44
C PRO A 24 1.08 11.48 20.77
N SER A 25 0.29 11.48 21.86
CA SER A 25 0.69 10.78 23.09
C SER A 25 0.75 9.28 22.86
N GLY A 26 1.40 8.53 23.77
CA GLY A 26 1.48 7.07 23.64
C GLY A 26 0.11 6.38 23.52
N GLY A 27 -0.89 6.84 24.28
CA GLY A 27 -2.26 6.31 24.18
C GLY A 27 -2.94 6.65 22.85
N ALA A 28 -2.76 7.88 22.35
CA ALA A 28 -3.29 8.28 21.05
C ALA A 28 -2.63 7.51 19.90
N ALA A 29 -1.32 7.25 19.99
CA ALA A 29 -0.59 6.44 19.01
C ALA A 29 -1.11 5.00 18.93
N VAL A 30 -1.42 4.37 20.07
CA VAL A 30 -2.04 3.03 20.09
C VAL A 30 -3.39 3.02 19.36
N LEU A 31 -4.22 4.04 19.60
CA LEU A 31 -5.54 4.14 18.96
C LEU A 31 -5.42 4.37 17.45
N ILE A 32 -4.55 5.27 17.01
CA ILE A 32 -4.33 5.54 15.58
C ILE A 32 -3.79 4.27 14.88
N GLY A 33 -2.83 3.58 15.49
CA GLY A 33 -2.32 2.31 14.96
C GLY A 33 -3.40 1.23 14.85
N ALA A 34 -4.25 1.10 15.87
CA ALA A 34 -5.39 0.17 15.85
C ALA A 34 -6.40 0.51 14.75
N LEU A 35 -6.70 1.80 14.53
CA LEU A 35 -7.56 2.24 13.43
C LEU A 35 -6.95 1.89 12.07
N GLY A 36 -5.64 2.06 11.89
CA GLY A 36 -4.93 1.63 10.68
C GLY A 36 -5.03 0.13 10.45
N GLY A 37 -4.80 -0.68 11.49
CA GLY A 37 -4.91 -2.14 11.44
C GLY A 37 -6.32 -2.66 11.13
N VAL A 38 -7.37 -1.97 11.59
CA VAL A 38 -8.76 -2.30 11.23
C VAL A 38 -9.06 -1.86 9.79
N LEU A 39 -8.64 -0.66 9.41
CA LEU A 39 -8.91 -0.10 8.08
C LEU A 39 -8.28 -0.93 6.96
N VAL A 40 -7.04 -1.42 7.14
CA VAL A 40 -6.37 -2.22 6.10
C VAL A 40 -7.13 -3.50 5.78
N TYR A 41 -7.73 -4.17 6.78
CA TYR A 41 -8.50 -5.38 6.56
C TYR A 41 -9.66 -5.14 5.59
N PHE A 42 -10.46 -4.11 5.86
CA PHE A 42 -11.60 -3.77 5.01
C PHE A 42 -11.16 -3.20 3.65
N SER A 43 -10.05 -2.46 3.60
CA SER A 43 -9.49 -1.96 2.35
C SER A 43 -9.06 -3.10 1.43
N ILE A 44 -8.34 -4.11 1.94
CA ILE A 44 -7.93 -5.29 1.15
C ILE A 44 -9.15 -5.98 0.56
N LEU A 45 -10.16 -6.28 1.40
CA LEU A 45 -11.38 -6.94 0.93
C LEU A 45 -12.14 -6.11 -0.09
N PHE A 46 -12.12 -4.78 0.04
CA PHE A 46 -12.75 -3.89 -0.92
C PHE A 46 -12.05 -3.90 -2.28
N PHE A 47 -10.73 -3.77 -2.32
CA PHE A 47 -9.97 -3.81 -3.57
C PHE A 47 -10.12 -5.16 -4.29
N ASP A 48 -9.94 -6.26 -3.56
CA ASP A 48 -10.01 -7.61 -4.10
C ASP A 48 -11.45 -7.99 -4.50
N ASN A 49 -12.40 -7.94 -3.55
CA ASN A 49 -13.71 -8.52 -3.78
C ASN A 49 -14.68 -7.59 -4.51
N VAL A 50 -14.56 -6.27 -4.34
CA VAL A 50 -15.49 -5.29 -4.91
C VAL A 50 -14.93 -4.67 -6.18
N LEU A 51 -13.72 -4.12 -6.13
CA LEU A 51 -13.11 -3.47 -7.30
C LEU A 51 -12.49 -4.46 -8.28
N LYS A 52 -12.28 -5.73 -7.89
CA LYS A 52 -11.60 -6.74 -8.69
C LYS A 52 -10.20 -6.27 -9.13
N LEU A 53 -9.54 -5.52 -8.25
CA LEU A 53 -8.16 -5.08 -8.41
C LEU A 53 -7.29 -5.96 -7.53
N ASP A 54 -6.48 -6.77 -8.19
CA ASP A 54 -5.48 -7.61 -7.53
C ASP A 54 -4.34 -6.72 -7.01
N ASP A 55 -4.29 -6.50 -5.70
CA ASP A 55 -3.24 -5.81 -4.96
C ASP A 55 -2.40 -6.87 -4.24
N PRO A 56 -1.38 -7.48 -4.90
CA PRO A 56 -0.88 -8.81 -4.54
C PRO A 56 -0.28 -8.88 -3.13
N VAL A 57 0.23 -7.76 -2.62
CA VAL A 57 0.82 -7.64 -1.29
C VAL A 57 0.02 -6.76 -0.34
N GLY A 58 -1.12 -6.21 -0.79
CA GLY A 58 -1.90 -5.24 -0.03
C GLY A 58 -1.25 -3.85 0.06
N ALA A 59 -0.40 -3.48 -0.90
CA ALA A 59 0.37 -2.24 -0.86
C ALA A 59 -0.54 -1.00 -0.93
N ILE A 60 -1.55 -1.00 -1.79
CA ILE A 60 -2.50 0.11 -1.90
C ILE A 60 -3.27 0.25 -0.59
N SER A 61 -3.69 -0.86 -0.01
CA SER A 61 -4.44 -0.86 1.25
C SER A 61 -3.60 -0.44 2.46
N ALA A 62 -2.42 -1.04 2.65
CA ALA A 62 -1.58 -0.81 3.82
C ALA A 62 -0.82 0.52 3.78
N HIS A 63 -0.45 1.01 2.58
CA HIS A 63 0.30 2.26 2.43
C HIS A 63 -0.54 3.40 1.88
N GLY A 64 -1.33 3.16 0.83
CA GLY A 64 -2.20 4.18 0.23
C GLY A 64 -3.36 4.56 1.16
N THR A 65 -4.30 3.64 1.38
CA THR A 65 -5.51 3.90 2.18
C THR A 65 -5.17 4.30 3.62
N VAL A 66 -4.29 3.53 4.28
CA VAL A 66 -3.92 3.81 5.68
C VAL A 66 -2.95 4.98 5.80
N GLY A 67 -2.12 5.25 4.79
CA GLY A 67 -1.30 6.47 4.76
C GLY A 67 -2.15 7.73 4.69
N ILE A 68 -3.25 7.70 3.93
CA ILE A 68 -4.24 8.79 3.92
C ILE A 68 -4.82 8.99 5.31
N LEU A 69 -5.26 7.92 6.00
CA LEU A 69 -5.71 8.02 7.39
C LEU A 69 -4.62 8.69 8.25
N GLY A 70 -3.38 8.21 8.18
CA GLY A 70 -2.25 8.72 8.97
C GLY A 70 -2.01 10.21 8.78
N VAL A 71 -2.02 10.72 7.55
CA VAL A 71 -1.86 12.15 7.26
C VAL A 71 -3.04 12.96 7.79
N MET A 72 -4.26 12.45 7.60
CA MET A 72 -5.49 13.14 7.99
C MET A 72 -5.72 13.18 9.51
N VAL A 73 -5.08 12.29 10.28
CA VAL A 73 -5.20 12.30 11.75
C VAL A 73 -4.18 13.19 12.47
N VAL A 74 -3.12 13.65 11.78
CA VAL A 74 -2.10 14.55 12.36
C VAL A 74 -2.67 15.81 13.03
N PRO A 75 -3.66 16.53 12.45
CA PRO A 75 -4.26 17.73 13.05
C PRO A 75 -4.94 17.51 14.40
N PHE A 76 -5.31 16.27 14.75
CA PHE A 76 -5.96 15.98 16.04
C PHE A 76 -4.95 15.81 17.19
N THR A 77 -3.65 15.82 16.88
CA THR A 77 -2.58 15.64 17.86
C THR A 77 -1.47 16.69 17.73
N SER A 78 -1.64 17.68 16.86
CA SER A 78 -0.69 18.76 16.60
C SER A 78 -1.40 20.03 16.13
N ASP A 79 -0.67 21.14 15.96
CA ASP A 79 -1.20 22.40 15.40
C ASP A 79 -1.29 22.41 13.86
N ALA A 80 -1.13 21.26 13.21
CA ALA A 80 -1.21 21.16 11.75
C ALA A 80 -2.63 21.47 11.24
N SER A 81 -2.73 22.13 10.08
CA SER A 81 -4.03 22.40 9.46
C SER A 81 -4.59 21.16 8.76
N PHE A 82 -5.81 20.76 9.11
CA PHE A 82 -6.52 19.68 8.43
C PHE A 82 -6.68 19.93 6.93
N PHE A 83 -7.00 21.17 6.54
CA PHE A 83 -7.16 21.50 5.13
C PHE A 83 -5.83 21.40 4.37
N ALA A 84 -4.72 21.84 4.99
CA ALA A 84 -3.39 21.71 4.38
C ALA A 84 -2.99 20.24 4.21
N GLN A 85 -3.26 19.40 5.22
CA GLN A 85 -3.00 17.95 5.14
C GLN A 85 -3.81 17.30 4.02
N PHE A 86 -5.10 17.65 3.89
CA PHE A 86 -5.95 17.16 2.81
C PHE A 86 -5.43 17.55 1.42
N VAL A 87 -5.05 18.82 1.24
CA VAL A 87 -4.43 19.29 -0.01
C VAL A 87 -3.13 18.55 -0.28
N GLY A 88 -2.31 18.31 0.75
CA GLY A 88 -1.09 17.51 0.65
C GLY A 88 -1.35 16.08 0.18
N VAL A 89 -2.36 15.41 0.74
CA VAL A 89 -2.78 14.07 0.30
C VAL A 89 -3.15 14.07 -1.19
N LEU A 90 -3.97 15.03 -1.63
CA LEU A 90 -4.37 15.12 -3.04
C LEU A 90 -3.19 15.42 -3.96
N ALA A 91 -2.28 16.29 -3.53
CA ALA A 91 -1.09 16.63 -4.30
C ALA A 91 -0.16 15.43 -4.45
N ILE A 92 0.09 14.69 -3.35
CA ILE A 92 0.92 13.48 -3.37
C ILE A 92 0.26 12.41 -4.24
N ALA A 93 -1.01 12.09 -4.01
CA ALA A 93 -1.73 11.06 -4.78
C ALA A 93 -1.81 11.41 -6.27
N GLY A 94 -2.12 12.66 -6.62
CA GLY A 94 -2.19 13.11 -8.00
C GLY A 94 -0.83 13.05 -8.69
N PHE A 95 0.22 13.56 -8.05
CA PHE A 95 1.57 13.52 -8.59
C PHE A 95 2.07 12.07 -8.76
N THR A 96 1.96 11.24 -7.73
CA THR A 96 2.48 9.86 -7.77
C THR A 96 1.73 9.00 -8.78
N PHE A 97 0.40 9.14 -8.90
CA PHE A 97 -0.38 8.42 -9.89
C PHE A 97 0.03 8.82 -11.31
N VAL A 98 0.06 10.12 -11.62
CA VAL A 98 0.40 10.61 -12.97
C VAL A 98 1.85 10.28 -13.32
N ALA A 99 2.80 10.53 -12.42
CA ALA A 99 4.22 10.26 -12.66
C ALA A 99 4.48 8.75 -12.84
N SER A 100 3.89 7.90 -12.00
CA SER A 100 4.01 6.44 -12.13
C SER A 100 3.40 5.95 -13.44
N LEU A 101 2.20 6.42 -13.80
CA LEU A 101 1.52 6.03 -15.03
C LEU A 101 2.35 6.37 -16.27
N LEU A 102 2.85 7.62 -16.35
CA LEU A 102 3.70 8.05 -17.45
C LEU A 102 5.01 7.26 -17.52
N THR A 103 5.63 7.00 -16.36
CA THR A 103 6.87 6.21 -16.28
C THR A 103 6.65 4.78 -16.77
N ILE A 104 5.60 4.13 -16.30
CA ILE A 104 5.24 2.76 -16.71
C ILE A 104 4.96 2.72 -18.21
N TYR A 105 4.19 3.67 -18.76
CA TYR A 105 3.94 3.72 -20.21
C TYR A 105 5.22 3.95 -21.02
N ALA A 106 6.12 4.81 -20.55
CA ALA A 106 7.40 5.07 -21.22
C ALA A 106 8.29 3.82 -21.26
N ILE A 107 8.39 3.10 -20.14
CA ILE A 107 9.13 1.83 -20.09
C ILE A 107 8.47 0.79 -21.01
N ASN A 108 7.15 0.64 -20.90
CA ASN A 108 6.38 -0.35 -21.66
C ASN A 108 6.40 -0.10 -23.19
N ALA A 109 6.75 1.11 -23.63
CA ALA A 109 6.95 1.43 -25.04
C ALA A 109 8.28 0.90 -25.60
N VAL A 110 9.26 0.58 -24.73
CA VAL A 110 10.57 0.04 -25.11
C VAL A 110 10.63 -1.47 -24.83
N LEU A 111 10.20 -1.88 -23.64
CA LEU A 111 10.17 -3.27 -23.21
C LEU A 111 8.92 -3.50 -22.35
N PRO A 112 8.06 -4.49 -22.68
CA PRO A 112 6.90 -4.81 -21.86
C PRO A 112 7.30 -5.12 -20.41
N ILE A 113 6.66 -4.45 -19.44
CA ILE A 113 6.92 -4.69 -18.01
C ILE A 113 6.23 -5.98 -17.53
N ARG A 114 5.08 -6.30 -18.12
CA ARG A 114 4.32 -7.51 -17.77
C ARG A 114 4.86 -8.68 -18.61
N ALA A 115 5.21 -9.76 -17.92
CA ALA A 115 5.56 -11.03 -18.55
C ALA A 115 4.43 -11.54 -19.46
N SER A 116 4.78 -12.29 -20.49
CA SER A 116 3.82 -12.95 -21.36
C SER A 116 2.95 -13.96 -20.58
N ASP A 117 1.83 -14.37 -21.16
CA ASP A 117 0.96 -15.35 -20.50
C ASP A 117 1.68 -16.71 -20.35
N ASP A 118 2.49 -17.13 -21.34
CA ASP A 118 3.30 -18.35 -21.26
C ASP A 118 4.33 -18.30 -20.12
N GLU A 119 5.01 -17.17 -19.93
CA GLU A 119 5.95 -16.95 -18.82
C GLU A 119 5.24 -16.92 -17.47
N GLN A 120 4.04 -16.31 -17.39
CA GLN A 120 3.21 -16.33 -16.17
C GLN A 120 2.78 -17.75 -15.80
N TYR A 121 2.44 -18.61 -16.78
CA TYR A 121 2.11 -20.02 -16.53
C TYR A 121 3.32 -20.86 -16.12
N ALA A 122 4.49 -20.60 -16.69
CA ALA A 122 5.73 -21.28 -16.34
C ALA A 122 6.31 -20.83 -14.97
N GLY A 123 5.97 -19.61 -14.53
CA GLY A 123 6.50 -18.99 -13.34
C GLY A 123 7.80 -18.21 -13.61
N LEU A 124 7.89 -16.99 -13.06
CA LEU A 124 8.98 -16.06 -13.34
C LEU A 124 10.37 -16.58 -12.96
N ASP A 125 10.47 -17.40 -11.90
CA ASP A 125 11.75 -17.99 -11.49
C ASP A 125 12.34 -18.87 -12.62
N SER A 126 11.50 -19.69 -13.26
CA SER A 126 11.92 -20.58 -14.33
C SER A 126 12.20 -19.81 -15.63
N SER A 127 11.39 -18.81 -15.96
CA SER A 127 11.53 -18.05 -17.20
C SER A 127 12.63 -17.00 -17.16
N GLU A 128 12.86 -16.32 -16.03
CA GLU A 128 13.85 -15.25 -15.91
C GLU A 128 15.20 -15.73 -15.38
N ILE A 129 15.21 -16.69 -14.44
CA ILE A 129 16.42 -17.14 -13.74
C ILE A 129 16.85 -18.55 -14.21
N GLY A 130 15.95 -19.32 -14.84
CA GLY A 130 16.24 -20.66 -15.36
C GLY A 130 16.26 -21.73 -14.27
N VAL A 131 15.69 -21.44 -13.09
CA VAL A 131 15.63 -22.36 -11.95
C VAL A 131 14.22 -22.33 -11.35
N GLU A 132 13.77 -23.46 -10.82
CA GLU A 132 12.59 -23.47 -9.96
C GLU A 132 13.02 -23.18 -8.52
N ALA A 133 12.27 -22.34 -7.80
CA ALA A 133 12.59 -22.05 -6.39
C ALA A 133 12.50 -23.30 -5.50
N TYR A 134 11.63 -24.25 -5.86
CA TYR A 134 11.36 -25.47 -5.08
C TYR A 134 11.19 -26.70 -6.01
N PRO A 135 12.25 -27.17 -6.68
CA PRO A 135 12.18 -28.21 -7.72
C PRO A 135 11.84 -29.61 -7.19
N GLU A 136 11.82 -29.78 -5.87
CA GLU A 136 11.62 -31.04 -5.17
C GLU A 136 10.17 -31.22 -4.65
N PHE A 137 9.26 -30.29 -4.96
CA PHE A 137 7.88 -30.25 -4.46
C PHE A 137 6.84 -30.25 -5.58
#